data_AF-A0A3P7J126-F1
#
_entry.id   AF-A0A3P7J126-F1
#
_cell.length_a   1.000
_cell.length_b   1.000
_cell.length_c   1.000
_cell.angle_alpha   90.00
_cell.angle_beta   90.00
_cell.angle_gamma   90.00
#
_symmetry.space_group_name_H-M   'P 1'
#
loop_
_entity.id
_entity.type
_entity.pdbx_description
1 polymer ?
#
loop_
_entity_poly.entity_id
_entity_poly.type
_entity_poly.pdbx_seq_one_letter_code
_entity_poly.pdbx_strand_id
1 'polypeptide(L)'
;MSGKTAEVLEEAIQQHEKFWTHVEETYAEAFAQGSQLAQLLKSVDVDDLFSKEQLGKLTRAHKHLLCLWKERRVRLHSMLALIAFRTDTQLVVEWLEQHGDPYLMKNTSIGETVEQARTLQRNHSHFRQIAKNTYSNANKLFEASKAILESGNSDLSTLRS
;
A
#
# COMPACT_ATOMS: atom_id res chain seq x y z
N MET A 1 -15.61 -11.86 5.30
CA MET A 1 -14.28 -12.25 5.83
C MET A 1 -13.16 -11.29 5.41
N SER A 2 -13.21 -10.65 4.23
CA SER A 2 -12.18 -9.70 3.75
C SER A 2 -11.94 -8.48 4.68
N GLY A 3 -13.02 -7.86 5.20
CA GLY A 3 -12.92 -6.62 6.00
C GLY A 3 -12.11 -6.75 7.29
N LYS A 4 -12.31 -7.82 8.07
CA LYS A 4 -11.55 -8.06 9.30
C LYS A 4 -10.05 -8.23 9.05
N THR A 5 -9.66 -8.80 7.91
CA THR A 5 -8.24 -8.97 7.56
C THR A 5 -7.61 -7.65 7.13
N ALA A 6 -8.35 -6.78 6.45
CA ALA A 6 -7.89 -5.43 6.09
C ALA A 6 -7.68 -4.56 7.33
N GLU A 7 -8.65 -4.53 8.25
CA GLU A 7 -8.57 -3.77 9.51
C GLU A 7 -7.34 -4.17 10.35
N VAL A 8 -7.10 -5.48 10.50
CA VAL A 8 -5.92 -5.99 11.22
C VAL A 8 -4.61 -5.58 10.54
N LEU A 9 -4.56 -5.54 9.20
CA LEU A 9 -3.38 -5.09 8.46
C LEU A 9 -3.15 -3.58 8.59
N GLU A 10 -4.21 -2.77 8.56
CA GLU A 10 -4.13 -1.34 8.80
C GLU A 10 -3.62 -1.03 10.21
N GLU A 11 -4.12 -1.77 11.23
CA GLU A 11 -3.61 -1.66 12.59
C GLU A 11 -2.13 -2.06 12.67
N ALA A 12 -1.74 -3.16 12.02
CA ALA A 12 -0.35 -3.60 11.96
C ALA A 12 0.57 -2.56 11.30
N ILE A 13 0.11 -1.89 10.23
CA ILE A 13 0.84 -0.77 9.61
C ILE A 13 0.99 0.39 10.58
N GLN A 14 -0.08 0.78 11.28
CA GLN A 14 -0.01 1.86 12.27
C GLN A 14 0.97 1.53 13.41
N GLN A 15 0.94 0.30 13.92
CA GLN A 15 1.88 -0.14 14.95
C GLN A 15 3.32 -0.15 14.43
N HIS A 16 3.54 -0.55 13.17
CA HIS A 16 4.85 -0.57 12.51
C HIS A 16 5.44 0.84 12.33
N GLU A 17 4.61 1.83 12.00
CA GLU A 17 5.02 3.24 11.91
C GLU A 17 5.30 3.82 13.31
N LYS A 18 4.43 3.58 14.30
CA LYS A 18 4.65 4.01 15.69
C LYS A 18 5.94 3.45 16.29
N PHE A 19 6.22 2.17 16.03
CA PHE A 19 7.47 1.53 16.43
C PHE A 19 8.68 2.27 15.88
N TRP A 20 8.66 2.68 14.61
CA TRP A 20 9.79 3.39 14.01
C TRP A 20 10.00 4.78 14.58
N THR A 21 8.92 5.53 14.80
CA THR A 21 9.00 6.84 15.48
C THR A 21 9.71 6.70 16.83
N HIS A 22 9.35 5.69 17.61
CA HIS A 22 9.99 5.44 18.91
C HIS A 22 11.48 5.05 18.78
N VAL A 23 11.82 4.24 17.78
CA VAL A 23 13.21 3.87 17.48
C VAL A 23 14.04 5.10 17.10
N GLU A 24 13.52 5.96 16.23
CA GLU A 24 14.19 7.20 15.80
C GLU A 24 14.40 8.17 16.96
N GLU A 25 13.39 8.38 17.81
CA GLU A 25 13.50 9.21 19.01
C GLU A 25 14.59 8.68 19.96
N THR A 26 14.55 7.37 20.25
CA THR A 26 15.52 6.73 21.15
C THR A 26 16.94 6.77 20.57
N TYR A 27 17.09 6.56 19.26
CA TYR A 27 18.39 6.66 18.59
C TYR A 27 18.91 8.10 18.61
N ALA A 28 18.08 9.09 18.30
CA ALA A 28 18.47 10.49 18.28
C ALA A 28 18.95 10.96 19.66
N GLU A 29 18.23 10.59 20.72
CA GLU A 29 18.61 10.89 22.10
C GLU A 29 19.95 10.23 22.46
N ALA A 30 20.08 8.91 22.27
CA ALA A 30 21.29 8.16 22.62
C ALA A 30 22.51 8.66 21.82
N PHE A 31 22.33 8.97 20.54
CA PHE A 31 23.40 9.48 19.69
C PHE A 31 23.82 10.90 20.08
N ALA A 32 22.87 11.77 20.43
CA ALA A 32 23.15 13.13 20.89
C ALA A 32 23.93 13.11 22.22
N GLN A 33 23.49 12.30 23.18
CA GLN A 33 24.18 12.15 24.47
C GLN A 33 25.60 11.61 24.30
N GLY A 34 25.78 10.55 23.48
CA GLY A 34 27.11 9.99 23.22
C GLY A 34 28.02 10.97 22.47
N SER A 35 27.48 11.76 21.54
CA SER A 35 28.23 12.79 20.82
C SER A 35 28.67 13.93 21.74
N GLN A 36 27.79 14.36 22.65
CA GLN A 36 28.09 15.38 23.66
C GLN A 36 29.20 14.91 24.61
N LEU A 37 29.13 13.67 25.08
CA LEU A 37 30.16 13.07 25.92
C LEU A 37 31.52 13.03 25.21
N ALA A 38 31.55 12.55 23.97
CA ALA A 38 32.77 12.50 23.17
C ALA A 38 33.39 13.91 22.95
N GLN A 39 32.54 14.94 22.80
CA GLN A 39 32.99 16.32 22.68
C GLN A 39 33.59 16.87 23.98
N LEU A 40 32.95 16.58 25.12
CA LEU A 40 33.45 16.98 26.44
C LEU A 40 34.79 16.31 26.76
N LEU A 41 34.93 15.02 26.49
CA LEU A 41 36.20 14.30 26.71
C LEU A 41 37.31 14.85 25.82
N LYS A 42 37.00 15.16 24.56
CA LYS A 42 37.94 15.83 23.66
C LYS A 42 38.39 17.21 24.17
N SER A 43 37.53 17.97 24.83
CA SER A 43 37.91 19.29 25.39
C SER A 43 38.89 19.19 26.57
N VAL A 44 38.99 18.02 27.22
CA VAL A 44 39.95 17.73 28.30
C VAL A 44 41.15 16.93 27.78
N ASP A 45 41.34 16.90 26.45
CA ASP A 45 42.41 16.19 25.75
C ASP A 45 42.42 14.66 26.00
N VAL A 46 41.25 14.09 26.30
CA VAL A 46 41.03 12.65 26.41
C VAL A 46 40.54 12.10 25.07
N ASP A 47 41.32 11.21 24.46
CA ASP A 47 40.87 10.51 23.25
C ASP A 47 39.95 9.34 23.61
N ASP A 48 38.65 9.60 23.56
CA ASP A 48 37.61 8.61 23.86
C ASP A 48 37.31 7.71 22.66
N LEU A 49 38.23 6.77 22.41
CA LEU A 49 38.08 5.74 21.40
C LEU A 49 36.89 4.81 21.69
N PHE A 50 36.58 4.59 22.96
CA PHE A 50 35.49 3.71 23.37
C PHE A 50 34.12 4.27 22.98
N SER A 51 33.79 5.52 23.32
CA SER A 51 32.50 6.10 22.91
C SER A 51 32.40 6.26 21.41
N LYS A 52 33.50 6.57 20.70
CA LYS A 52 33.51 6.57 19.23
C LYS A 52 33.15 5.19 18.65
N GLU A 53 33.70 4.12 19.21
CA GLU A 53 33.36 2.74 18.79
C GLU A 53 31.90 2.41 19.07
N GLN A 54 31.38 2.76 20.25
CA GLN A 54 29.98 2.52 20.62
C GLN A 54 29.00 3.31 19.76
N LEU A 55 29.28 4.58 19.47
CA LEU A 55 28.51 5.40 18.51
C LEU A 55 28.51 4.75 17.13
N GLY A 56 29.66 4.22 16.68
CA GLY A 56 29.75 3.48 15.43
C GLY A 56 28.89 2.21 15.41
N LYS A 57 28.88 1.43 16.51
CA LYS A 57 28.00 0.26 16.66
C LYS A 57 26.52 0.67 16.63
N LEU A 58 26.16 1.73 17.36
CA LEU A 58 24.80 2.27 17.41
C LEU A 58 24.31 2.70 16.01
N THR A 59 25.11 3.45 15.25
CA THR A 59 24.77 3.84 13.88
C THR A 59 24.62 2.64 12.95
N ARG A 60 25.46 1.61 13.06
CA ARG A 60 25.32 0.40 12.25
C ARG A 60 24.04 -0.38 12.59
N ALA A 61 23.74 -0.53 13.88
CA ALA A 61 22.52 -1.18 14.34
C ALA A 61 21.27 -0.42 13.85
N HIS A 62 21.26 0.92 13.96
CA HIS A 62 20.17 1.76 13.46
C HIS A 62 19.95 1.59 11.95
N LYS A 63 21.03 1.66 11.15
CA LYS A 63 20.95 1.46 9.69
C LYS A 63 20.42 0.08 9.32
N HIS A 64 20.86 -0.97 10.02
CA HIS A 64 20.38 -2.32 9.79
C HIS A 64 18.88 -2.44 10.10
N LEU A 65 18.45 -1.91 11.25
CA LEU A 65 17.05 -1.91 11.65
C LEU A 65 16.17 -1.10 10.69
N LEU A 66 16.64 0.05 10.19
CA LEU A 66 15.95 0.84 9.17
C LEU A 66 15.72 0.03 7.89
N CYS A 67 16.70 -0.78 7.47
CA CYS A 67 16.56 -1.65 6.31
C CYS A 67 15.43 -2.67 6.51
N LEU A 68 15.49 -3.41 7.62
CA LEU A 68 14.46 -4.40 7.99
C LEU A 68 13.07 -3.77 8.11
N TRP A 69 13.01 -2.57 8.68
CA TRP A 69 11.76 -1.81 8.83
C TRP A 69 11.16 -1.44 7.47
N LYS A 70 11.97 -0.95 6.52
CA LYS A 70 11.51 -0.62 5.15
C LYS A 70 10.98 -1.86 4.43
N GLU A 71 11.70 -2.97 4.49
CA GLU A 71 11.27 -4.23 3.87
C GLU A 71 9.92 -4.71 4.43
N ARG A 72 9.77 -4.68 5.75
CA ARG A 72 8.52 -5.05 6.44
C ARG A 72 7.38 -4.11 6.05
N ARG A 73 7.64 -2.80 5.96
CA ARG A 73 6.67 -1.78 5.56
C ARG A 73 6.15 -2.03 4.15
N VAL A 74 7.05 -2.25 3.19
CA VAL A 74 6.67 -2.59 1.81
C VAL A 74 5.75 -3.81 1.81
N ARG A 75 6.13 -4.89 2.51
CA ARG A 75 5.32 -6.11 2.58
C ARG A 75 3.92 -5.88 3.13
N LEU A 76 3.77 -5.11 4.22
CA LEU A 76 2.47 -4.81 4.81
C LEU A 76 1.57 -4.04 3.84
N HIS A 77 2.11 -3.01 3.18
CA HIS A 77 1.35 -2.24 2.19
C HIS A 77 0.99 -3.06 0.95
N SER A 78 1.89 -3.93 0.45
CA SER A 78 1.58 -4.83 -0.65
C SER A 78 0.46 -5.82 -0.30
N MET A 79 0.43 -6.33 0.94
CA MET A 79 -0.66 -7.20 1.40
C MET A 79 -2.00 -6.46 1.45
N LEU A 80 -2.03 -5.23 1.97
CA LEU A 80 -3.24 -4.41 2.01
C LEU A 80 -3.75 -4.11 0.60
N ALA A 81 -2.85 -3.73 -0.31
CA ALA A 81 -3.20 -3.47 -1.70
C ALA A 81 -3.72 -4.71 -2.43
N LEU A 82 -3.19 -5.90 -2.12
CA LEU A 82 -3.71 -7.16 -2.67
C LEU A 82 -5.13 -7.47 -2.18
N ILE A 83 -5.45 -7.18 -0.92
CA ILE A 83 -6.81 -7.35 -0.39
C ILE A 83 -7.78 -6.38 -1.06
N ALA A 84 -7.37 -5.11 -1.23
CA ALA A 84 -8.16 -4.12 -1.96
C ALA A 84 -8.42 -4.59 -3.41
N PHE A 85 -7.37 -4.98 -4.13
CA PHE A 85 -7.48 -5.50 -5.50
C PHE A 85 -8.44 -6.69 -5.61
N ARG A 86 -8.35 -7.67 -4.68
CA ARG A 86 -9.25 -8.82 -4.65
C ARG A 86 -10.70 -8.41 -4.39
N THR A 87 -10.91 -7.49 -3.45
CA THR A 87 -12.25 -6.98 -3.11
C THR A 87 -12.85 -6.24 -4.30
N ASP A 88 -12.07 -5.38 -4.95
CA ASP A 88 -12.55 -4.61 -6.09
C ASP A 88 -12.82 -5.50 -7.31
N THR A 89 -11.96 -6.48 -7.58
CA THR A 89 -12.19 -7.48 -8.64
C THR A 89 -13.48 -8.26 -8.37
N GLN A 90 -13.71 -8.66 -7.12
CA GLN A 90 -14.94 -9.36 -6.73
C GLN A 90 -16.17 -8.49 -6.97
N LEU A 91 -16.12 -7.19 -6.65
CA LEU A 91 -17.23 -6.26 -6.90
C LEU A 91 -17.51 -6.09 -8.40
N VAL A 92 -16.46 -6.08 -9.25
CA VAL A 92 -16.65 -6.03 -10.70
C VAL A 92 -17.34 -7.30 -11.22
N VAL A 93 -16.91 -8.48 -10.75
CA VAL A 93 -17.55 -9.76 -11.11
C VAL A 93 -19.00 -9.79 -10.65
N GLU A 94 -19.26 -9.41 -9.41
CA GLU A 94 -20.61 -9.35 -8.85
C GLU A 94 -21.52 -8.42 -9.66
N TRP A 95 -20.99 -7.25 -10.08
CA TRP A 95 -21.74 -6.33 -10.93
C TRP A 95 -22.08 -6.94 -12.29
N LEU A 96 -21.16 -7.68 -12.91
CA LEU A 96 -21.40 -8.37 -14.18
C LEU A 96 -22.52 -9.41 -14.03
N GLU A 97 -22.45 -10.24 -12.98
CA GLU A 97 -23.40 -11.33 -12.75
C GLU A 97 -24.80 -10.83 -12.34
N GLN A 98 -24.88 -9.81 -11.47
CA GLN A 98 -26.15 -9.35 -10.90
C GLN A 98 -26.83 -8.24 -11.70
N HIS A 99 -26.06 -7.46 -12.46
CA HIS A 99 -26.58 -6.31 -13.19
C HIS A 99 -26.29 -6.38 -14.68
N GLY A 100 -25.06 -6.73 -15.07
CA GLY A 100 -24.64 -6.80 -16.47
C GLY A 100 -25.46 -7.80 -17.28
N ASP A 101 -25.26 -9.09 -17.01
CA ASP A 101 -25.89 -10.17 -17.77
C ASP A 101 -27.42 -10.13 -17.69
N PRO A 102 -28.05 -9.94 -16.50
CA PRO A 102 -29.50 -9.88 -16.42
C PRO A 102 -30.10 -8.70 -17.20
N TYR A 103 -29.40 -7.56 -17.24
CA TYR A 103 -29.84 -6.41 -18.03
C TYR A 103 -29.80 -6.72 -19.53
N LEU A 104 -28.72 -7.32 -20.03
CA LEU A 104 -28.58 -7.67 -21.44
C LEU A 104 -29.58 -8.76 -21.87
N MET A 105 -29.86 -9.74 -21.02
CA MET A 105 -30.86 -10.77 -21.32
C MET A 105 -32.30 -10.24 -21.37
N LYS A 106 -32.65 -9.32 -20.46
CA LYS A 106 -34.03 -8.79 -20.36
C LYS A 106 -34.33 -7.66 -21.35
N ASN A 107 -33.33 -6.89 -21.76
CA ASN A 107 -33.53 -5.69 -22.60
C ASN A 107 -33.09 -5.94 -24.04
N THR A 108 -33.73 -6.89 -24.72
CA THR A 108 -33.47 -7.22 -26.13
C THR A 108 -34.51 -6.62 -27.10
N SER A 109 -35.60 -6.08 -26.58
CA SER A 109 -36.66 -5.48 -27.40
C SER A 109 -36.30 -4.05 -27.83
N ILE A 110 -36.82 -3.63 -28.98
CA ILE A 110 -36.63 -2.26 -29.52
C ILE A 110 -37.82 -1.33 -29.21
N GLY A 111 -38.88 -1.85 -28.57
CA GLY A 111 -40.14 -1.17 -28.32
C GLY A 111 -41.10 -1.22 -29.52
N GLU A 112 -42.40 -1.25 -29.25
CA GLU A 112 -43.46 -1.31 -30.27
C GLU A 112 -43.91 0.09 -30.72
N THR A 113 -43.52 1.12 -29.97
CA THR A 113 -43.83 2.52 -30.26
C THR A 113 -42.58 3.39 -30.15
N VAL A 114 -42.61 4.56 -30.81
CA VAL A 114 -41.52 5.55 -30.74
C VAL A 114 -41.23 5.96 -29.29
N GLU A 115 -42.26 6.09 -28.46
CA GLU A 115 -42.13 6.49 -27.05
C GLU A 115 -41.45 5.39 -26.21
N GLN A 116 -41.81 4.13 -26.45
CA GLN A 116 -41.16 2.97 -25.82
C GLN A 116 -39.70 2.85 -26.26
N ALA A 117 -39.43 2.99 -27.56
CA ALA A 117 -38.07 2.94 -28.11
C ALA A 117 -37.16 4.03 -27.49
N ARG A 118 -37.66 5.26 -27.33
CA ARG A 118 -36.92 6.36 -26.67
C ARG A 118 -36.63 6.06 -25.20
N THR A 119 -37.56 5.43 -24.49
CA THR A 119 -37.37 5.06 -23.09
C THR A 119 -36.33 3.95 -22.93
N LEU A 120 -36.40 2.92 -23.78
CA LEU A 120 -35.38 1.86 -23.84
C LEU A 120 -34.00 2.42 -24.17
N GLN A 121 -33.91 3.34 -25.14
CA GLN A 121 -32.66 4.02 -25.49
C GLN A 121 -32.05 4.79 -24.31
N ARG A 122 -32.87 5.54 -23.55
CA ARG A 122 -32.40 6.25 -22.35
C ARG A 122 -31.85 5.29 -21.30
N ASN A 123 -32.55 4.18 -21.06
CA ASN A 123 -32.11 3.15 -20.12
C ASN A 123 -30.79 2.52 -20.56
N HIS A 124 -30.64 2.18 -21.85
CA HIS A 124 -29.39 1.65 -22.40
C HIS A 124 -28.23 2.64 -22.29
N SER A 125 -28.47 3.93 -22.53
CA SER A 125 -27.46 4.97 -22.39
C SER A 125 -26.96 5.06 -20.95
N HIS A 126 -27.88 5.02 -19.97
CA HIS A 126 -27.54 5.01 -18.56
C HIS A 126 -26.73 3.78 -18.17
N PHE A 127 -27.17 2.58 -18.59
CA PHE A 127 -26.44 1.34 -18.36
C PHE A 127 -25.03 1.38 -18.95
N ARG A 128 -24.87 1.87 -20.18
CA ARG A 128 -23.56 2.00 -20.84
C ARG A 128 -22.61 2.90 -20.07
N GLN A 129 -23.11 3.99 -19.47
CA GLN A 129 -22.29 4.87 -18.66
C GLN A 129 -21.77 4.16 -17.40
N ILE A 130 -22.63 3.39 -16.72
CA ILE A 130 -22.24 2.60 -15.54
C ILE A 130 -21.19 1.55 -15.95
N ALA A 131 -21.43 0.79 -17.01
CA ALA A 131 -20.52 -0.22 -17.52
C ALA A 131 -19.13 0.37 -17.86
N LYS A 132 -19.10 1.53 -18.51
CA LYS A 132 -17.86 2.24 -18.86
C LYS A 132 -17.07 2.66 -17.62
N ASN A 133 -17.76 3.12 -16.58
CA ASN A 133 -17.11 3.50 -15.32
C ASN A 133 -16.51 2.27 -14.62
N THR A 134 -17.25 1.17 -14.55
CA THR A 134 -16.77 -0.10 -13.99
C THR A 134 -15.53 -0.61 -14.73
N TYR A 135 -15.55 -0.59 -16.07
CA TYR A 135 -14.40 -0.97 -16.90
C TYR A 135 -13.17 -0.09 -16.67
N SER A 136 -13.36 1.24 -16.60
CA SER A 136 -12.27 2.18 -16.33
C SER A 136 -11.64 1.93 -14.95
N ASN A 137 -12.47 1.64 -13.94
CA ASN A 137 -12.00 1.28 -12.61
C ASN A 137 -11.22 -0.04 -12.62
N ALA A 138 -11.71 -1.06 -13.33
CA ALA A 138 -10.99 -2.33 -13.50
C ALA A 138 -9.61 -2.14 -14.16
N ASN A 139 -9.51 -1.28 -15.18
CA ASN A 139 -8.23 -0.97 -15.81
C ASN A 139 -7.24 -0.26 -14.87
N LYS A 140 -7.72 0.69 -14.06
CA LYS A 140 -6.87 1.35 -13.05
C LYS A 140 -6.33 0.36 -12.01
N LEU A 141 -7.17 -0.60 -11.60
CA LEU A 141 -6.77 -1.65 -10.67
C LEU A 141 -5.71 -2.57 -11.28
N PHE A 142 -5.85 -2.90 -12.56
CA PHE A 142 -4.84 -3.66 -13.29
C PHE A 142 -3.49 -2.94 -13.31
N GLU A 143 -3.46 -1.65 -13.68
CA GLU A 143 -2.22 -0.87 -13.67
C GLU A 143 -1.60 -0.74 -12.27
N ALA A 144 -2.42 -0.54 -11.23
CA ALA A 144 -1.96 -0.50 -9.85
C ALA A 144 -1.32 -1.84 -9.41
N SER A 145 -1.92 -2.97 -9.81
CA SER A 145 -1.36 -4.31 -9.54
C SER A 145 0.00 -4.51 -10.19
N LYS A 146 0.19 -3.98 -11.41
CA LYS A 146 1.45 -4.06 -12.15
C LYS A 146 2.56 -3.25 -11.47
N ALA A 147 2.24 -2.05 -10.99
CA ALA A 147 3.19 -1.22 -10.23
C ALA A 147 3.63 -1.88 -8.90
N ILE A 148 2.72 -2.60 -8.23
CA ILE A 148 3.05 -3.37 -7.01
C ILE A 148 4.01 -4.54 -7.34
N LEU A 149 3.81 -5.21 -8.48
CA LEU A 149 4.67 -6.31 -8.91
C LEU A 149 6.06 -5.82 -9.34
N GLU A 150 6.15 -4.67 -10.01
CA GLU A 150 7.42 -4.06 -10.45
C GLU A 150 8.24 -3.52 -9.27
N SER A 151 7.59 -2.90 -8.28
CA SER A 151 8.27 -2.45 -7.04
C SER A 151 8.77 -3.63 -6.18
N GLY A 152 7.99 -4.71 -6.05
CA GLY A 152 8.41 -5.90 -5.31
C GLY A 152 9.56 -6.71 -5.95
N ASN A 153 9.65 -6.72 -7.28
CA ASN A 153 10.74 -7.43 -8.00
C ASN A 153 12.05 -6.66 -8.00
N SER A 154 12.00 -5.32 -7.98
CA SER A 154 13.19 -4.47 -7.98
C SER A 154 14.00 -4.65 -6.68
N ASP A 155 13.32 -4.74 -5.54
CA ASP A 155 13.99 -4.92 -4.23
C ASP A 155 14.57 -6.34 -4.04
N LEU A 156 13.91 -7.39 -4.56
CA LEU A 156 14.44 -8.76 -4.48
C LEU A 156 15.69 -9.00 -5.35
N SER A 157 15.80 -8.31 -6.49
CA SER A 157 16.97 -8.43 -7.36
C SER A 157 18.22 -7.72 -6.82
N THR A 158 18.02 -6.65 -6.04
CA THR A 158 19.12 -5.86 -5.44
C THR A 158 19.67 -6.49 -4.15
N LEU A 159 18.90 -7.35 -3.49
CA LEU A 159 19.31 -8.10 -2.29
C LEU A 159 20.10 -9.38 -2.60
N ARG A 160 20.30 -9.72 -3.89
CA ARG A 160 20.96 -10.95 -4.35
C ARG A 160 22.30 -10.73 -5.06
N SER A 161 22.80 -9.49 -5.09
CA SER A 161 24.12 -9.08 -5.59
C SER A 161 25.02 -8.59 -4.47
#